data_AF-D9VLF8-F1
#
_entry.id   AF-D9VLF8-F1
#
_cell.length_a   1.000
_cell.length_b   1.000
_cell.length_c   1.000
_cell.angle_alpha   90.00
_cell.angle_beta   90.00
_cell.angle_gamma   90.00
#
_symmetry.space_group_name_H-M   'P 1'
#
loop_
_entity.id
_entity.type
_entity.pdbx_description
1 polymer ?
#
loop_
_entity_poly.entity_id
_entity_poly.type
_entity_poly.pdbx_seq_one_letter_code
_entity_poly.pdbx_strand_id
1 'polypeptide(L)'
;MGSGAVRIERHQVGGAALSAAREDFVDRIGGRVRSMSRAGRMATYEWQAISDEFLDYLGALSAETPDLATPEAKAVVRAAAEAAAGAVAFAGYYPHCSFSVFLDYVNFGMSYDPCDEDASDGPEESVSAGEWVDALCLAVLADRAGRHGEAFRFARRKFADRAVGGSAGELATGLAALVFGDTGDDGEHPPGARAELAAVDAALARLRARAQESGEDLLDRAARCGPAHPAGAGG
;
A
#
# COMPACT_ATOMS: atom_id res chain seq x y z
N MET A 1 29.50 -26.04 -10.66
CA MET A 1 28.27 -25.22 -10.57
C MET A 1 28.16 -24.71 -9.14
N GLY A 2 28.57 -23.47 -8.89
CA GLY A 2 28.50 -22.85 -7.56
C GLY A 2 27.14 -22.19 -7.37
N SER A 3 26.40 -22.64 -6.35
CA SER A 3 25.15 -22.03 -5.92
C SER A 3 25.46 -20.66 -5.33
N GLY A 4 25.17 -19.59 -6.07
CA GLY A 4 25.28 -18.21 -5.58
C GLY A 4 24.19 -17.97 -4.54
N ALA A 5 24.51 -18.13 -3.27
CA ALA A 5 23.64 -17.69 -2.19
C ALA A 5 23.51 -16.16 -2.28
N VAL A 6 22.29 -15.68 -2.56
CA VAL A 6 21.97 -14.26 -2.52
C VAL A 6 22.13 -13.80 -1.07
N ARG A 7 23.17 -13.00 -0.81
CA ARG A 7 23.42 -12.38 0.48
C ARG A 7 22.63 -11.08 0.54
N ILE A 8 21.50 -11.08 1.23
CA ILE A 8 20.75 -9.86 1.51
C ILE A 8 21.54 -9.09 2.57
N GLU A 9 22.20 -7.99 2.18
CA GLU A 9 22.78 -7.06 3.13
C GLU A 9 21.64 -6.40 3.91
N ARG A 10 21.66 -6.54 5.25
CA ARG A 10 20.69 -5.87 6.12
C ARG A 10 21.15 -4.44 6.28
N HIS A 11 20.33 -3.48 5.85
CA HIS A 11 20.53 -2.07 6.21
C HIS A 11 20.67 -1.95 7.72
N GLN A 12 21.73 -1.29 8.20
CA GLN A 12 21.82 -0.94 9.62
C GLN A 12 20.79 0.13 9.94
N VAL A 13 19.65 -0.31 10.47
CA VAL A 13 18.69 0.57 11.11
C VAL A 13 19.22 0.89 12.50
N GLY A 14 19.28 2.18 12.85
CA GLY A 14 19.75 2.60 14.17
C GLY A 14 18.85 2.06 15.27
N GLY A 15 19.43 1.45 16.31
CA GLY A 15 18.67 0.86 17.43
C GLY A 15 17.69 1.82 18.11
N ALA A 16 17.96 3.13 18.06
CA ALA A 16 17.05 4.17 18.56
C ALA A 16 15.73 4.23 17.78
N ALA A 17 15.75 4.07 16.45
CA ALA A 17 14.54 4.06 15.62
C ALA A 17 13.70 2.81 15.89
N LEU A 18 14.35 1.65 16.05
CA LEU A 18 13.67 0.40 16.42
C LEU A 18 13.02 0.47 17.80
N SER A 19 13.69 1.11 18.77
CA SER A 19 13.13 1.32 20.11
C SER A 19 11.93 2.26 20.07
N ALA A 20 12.05 3.40 19.38
CA ALA A 20 10.97 4.39 19.27
C ALA A 20 9.72 3.81 18.57
N ALA A 21 9.91 2.99 17.53
CA ALA A 21 8.80 2.33 16.85
C ALA A 21 7.98 1.43 17.79
N ARG A 22 8.61 0.83 18.81
CA ARG A 22 7.98 -0.13 19.73
C ARG A 22 7.43 0.48 21.01
N GLU A 23 8.14 1.47 21.54
CA GLU A 23 7.81 2.08 22.82
C GLU A 23 6.40 2.65 22.79
N ASP A 24 5.56 2.17 23.70
CA ASP A 24 4.16 2.56 23.87
C ASP A 24 3.32 2.53 22.58
N PHE A 25 3.64 1.61 21.65
CA PHE A 25 3.01 1.55 20.33
C PHE A 25 1.48 1.54 20.42
N VAL A 26 0.90 0.71 21.28
CA VAL A 26 -0.56 0.55 21.43
C VAL A 26 -1.23 1.87 21.86
N ASP A 27 -0.66 2.56 22.83
CA ASP A 27 -1.19 3.85 23.31
C ASP A 27 -1.03 4.93 22.26
N ARG A 28 0.12 4.94 21.56
CA ARG A 28 0.42 5.91 20.51
C ARG A 28 -0.51 5.78 19.30
N ILE A 29 -0.65 4.57 18.74
CA ILE A 29 -1.50 4.34 17.58
C ILE A 29 -2.98 4.59 17.93
N GLY A 30 -3.42 4.14 19.11
CA GLY A 30 -4.78 4.43 19.60
C GLY A 30 -5.02 5.92 19.86
N GLY A 31 -4.00 6.67 20.30
CA GLY A 31 -4.04 8.12 20.43
C GLY A 31 -4.11 8.83 19.08
N ARG A 32 -3.29 8.42 18.11
CA ARG A 32 -3.22 9.00 16.77
C ARG A 32 -4.52 8.85 16.01
N VAL A 33 -5.07 7.64 15.96
CA VAL A 33 -6.34 7.36 15.26
C VAL A 33 -7.47 8.22 15.81
N ARG A 34 -7.60 8.30 17.15
CA ARG A 34 -8.61 9.16 17.81
C ARG A 34 -8.37 10.66 17.60
N SER A 35 -7.11 11.08 17.50
CA SER A 35 -6.75 12.47 17.22
C SER A 35 -7.15 12.87 15.80
N MET A 36 -6.76 12.06 14.81
CA MET A 36 -7.11 12.26 13.40
C MET A 36 -8.63 12.26 13.20
N SER A 37 -9.35 11.31 13.79
CA SER A 37 -10.81 11.26 13.68
C SER A 37 -11.55 12.45 14.33
N ARG A 38 -10.91 13.15 15.27
CA ARG A 38 -11.45 14.38 15.87
C ARG A 38 -11.13 15.62 15.05
N ALA A 39 -10.03 15.61 14.29
CA ALA A 39 -9.65 16.68 13.39
C ALA A 39 -10.53 16.73 12.13
N GLY A 40 -11.22 15.64 11.82
CA GLY A 40 -12.20 15.57 10.75
C GLY A 40 -12.35 14.16 10.22
N ARG A 41 -12.91 14.09 9.01
CA ARG A 41 -12.97 12.87 8.20
C ARG A 41 -11.55 12.39 7.90
N MET A 42 -11.30 11.10 8.08
CA MET A 42 -10.03 10.49 7.65
C MET A 42 -10.12 10.17 6.16
N ALA A 43 -9.28 10.79 5.35
CA ALA A 43 -9.19 10.60 3.91
C ALA A 43 -8.03 9.65 3.57
N THR A 44 -7.64 9.62 2.30
CA THR A 44 -6.56 8.75 1.79
C THR A 44 -5.28 8.89 2.62
N TYR A 45 -4.88 10.14 2.92
CA TYR A 45 -3.65 10.43 3.65
C TYR A 45 -3.65 9.90 5.09
N GLU A 46 -4.71 10.14 5.87
CA GLU A 46 -4.78 9.68 7.26
C GLU A 46 -4.70 8.16 7.35
N TRP A 47 -5.40 7.45 6.46
CA TRP A 47 -5.36 5.99 6.40
C TRP A 47 -3.99 5.44 5.99
N GLN A 48 -3.34 6.06 5.02
CA GLN A 48 -1.96 5.70 4.65
C GLN A 48 -1.00 5.92 5.82
N ALA A 49 -1.08 7.07 6.49
CA ALA A 49 -0.23 7.38 7.62
C ALA A 49 -0.40 6.41 8.80
N ILE A 50 -1.61 5.86 9.00
CA ILE A 50 -1.86 4.80 9.98
C ILE A 50 -1.27 3.47 9.53
N SER A 51 -1.42 3.11 8.25
CA SER A 51 -0.78 1.91 7.69
C SER A 51 0.74 1.95 7.89
N ASP A 52 1.37 3.08 7.57
CA ASP A 52 2.82 3.27 7.71
C ASP A 52 3.27 3.10 9.17
N GLU A 53 2.51 3.60 10.14
CA GLU A 53 2.84 3.42 11.55
C GLU A 53 2.77 1.94 12.00
N PHE A 54 1.81 1.16 11.47
CA PHE A 54 1.80 -0.29 11.69
C PHE A 54 3.00 -0.98 11.01
N LEU A 55 3.43 -0.52 9.83
CA LEU A 55 4.58 -1.08 9.12
C LEU A 55 5.91 -0.76 9.82
N ASP A 56 6.07 0.43 10.38
CA ASP A 56 7.23 0.80 11.20
C ASP A 56 7.35 -0.12 12.42
N TYR A 57 6.22 -0.37 13.09
CA TYR A 57 6.17 -1.29 14.22
C TYR A 57 6.44 -2.74 13.80
N LEU A 58 5.88 -3.19 12.68
CA LEU A 58 6.18 -4.51 12.11
C LEU A 58 7.66 -4.67 11.76
N GLY A 59 8.27 -3.63 11.19
CA GLY A 59 9.70 -3.56 10.91
C GLY A 59 10.52 -3.72 12.18
N ALA A 60 10.11 -3.06 13.27
CA ALA A 60 10.76 -3.22 14.56
C ALA A 60 10.60 -4.64 15.15
N LEU A 61 9.43 -5.27 15.01
CA LEU A 61 9.23 -6.67 15.40
C LEU A 61 10.14 -7.62 14.59
N SER A 62 10.33 -7.35 13.30
CA SER A 62 11.16 -8.17 12.41
C SER A 62 12.65 -8.16 12.77
N ALA A 63 13.12 -7.11 13.45
CA ALA A 63 14.50 -7.00 13.90
C ALA A 63 14.81 -8.03 14.99
N GLU A 64 13.85 -8.33 15.86
CA GLU A 64 13.98 -9.34 16.92
C GLU A 64 13.55 -10.73 16.45
N THR A 65 12.45 -10.79 15.70
CA THR A 65 11.81 -12.03 15.26
C THR A 65 11.61 -11.98 13.75
N PRO A 66 12.64 -12.33 12.95
CA PRO A 66 12.60 -12.15 11.49
C PRO A 66 11.56 -13.01 10.78
N ASP A 67 11.09 -14.10 11.40
CA ASP A 67 10.05 -14.96 10.82
C ASP A 67 8.64 -14.35 10.91
N LEU A 68 8.46 -13.29 11.71
CA LEU A 68 7.18 -12.61 11.96
C LEU A 68 6.01 -13.58 12.23
N ALA A 69 6.30 -14.76 12.79
CA ALA A 69 5.30 -15.81 12.96
C ALA A 69 4.40 -15.60 14.19
N THR A 70 4.68 -14.55 14.97
CA THR A 70 3.97 -14.25 16.22
C THR A 70 2.52 -13.81 15.96
N PRO A 71 1.59 -14.08 16.90
CA PRO A 71 0.23 -13.57 16.81
C PRO A 71 0.16 -12.05 16.67
N GLU A 72 1.06 -11.33 17.34
CA GLU A 72 1.16 -9.87 17.29
C GLU A 72 1.55 -9.37 15.90
N ALA A 73 2.62 -9.92 15.30
CA ALA A 73 3.02 -9.54 13.94
C ALA A 73 1.90 -9.79 12.92
N LYS A 74 1.17 -10.90 13.05
CA LYS A 74 -0.01 -11.19 12.21
C LYS A 74 -1.14 -10.18 12.41
N ALA A 75 -1.40 -9.76 13.66
CA ALA A 75 -2.40 -8.75 13.96
C ALA A 75 -2.00 -7.38 13.39
N VAL A 76 -0.72 -7.02 13.48
CA VAL A 76 -0.16 -5.77 12.92
C VAL A 76 -0.26 -5.75 11.39
N VAL A 77 0.13 -6.83 10.69
CA VAL A 77 -0.01 -6.94 9.23
C VAL A 77 -1.47 -6.77 8.81
N ARG A 78 -2.41 -7.40 9.53
CA ARG A 78 -3.84 -7.25 9.26
C ARG A 78 -4.30 -5.81 9.45
N ALA A 79 -3.87 -5.13 10.51
CA ALA A 79 -4.23 -3.74 10.77
C ALA A 79 -3.65 -2.79 9.72
N ALA A 80 -2.39 -2.98 9.32
CA ALA A 80 -1.77 -2.24 8.22
C ALA A 80 -2.56 -2.43 6.91
N ALA A 81 -2.91 -3.69 6.59
CA ALA A 81 -3.68 -4.00 5.39
C ALA A 81 -5.08 -3.37 5.40
N GLU A 82 -5.80 -3.38 6.53
CA GLU A 82 -7.11 -2.73 6.64
C GLU A 82 -7.01 -1.21 6.53
N ALA A 83 -5.97 -0.59 7.11
CA ALA A 83 -5.72 0.85 6.95
C ALA A 83 -5.39 1.22 5.49
N ALA A 84 -4.46 0.50 4.86
CA ALA A 84 -4.08 0.73 3.46
C ALA A 84 -5.26 0.50 2.50
N ALA A 85 -6.04 -0.56 2.71
CA ALA A 85 -7.25 -0.80 1.95
C ALA A 85 -8.32 0.27 2.22
N GLY A 86 -8.37 0.84 3.43
CA GLY A 86 -9.21 1.99 3.76
C GLY A 86 -8.87 3.24 2.95
N ALA A 87 -7.58 3.52 2.74
CA ALA A 87 -7.14 4.59 1.85
C ALA A 87 -7.59 4.35 0.39
N VAL A 88 -7.42 3.12 -0.11
CA VAL A 88 -7.87 2.73 -1.45
C VAL A 88 -9.39 2.80 -1.58
N ALA A 89 -10.14 2.37 -0.57
CA ALA A 89 -11.58 2.46 -0.53
C ALA A 89 -12.05 3.92 -0.52
N PHE A 90 -11.40 4.79 0.24
CA PHE A 90 -11.68 6.22 0.22
C PHE A 90 -11.48 6.79 -1.19
N ALA A 91 -10.32 6.56 -1.80
CA ALA A 91 -10.04 7.02 -3.15
C ALA A 91 -10.96 6.39 -4.22
N GLY A 92 -11.43 5.15 -4.03
CA GLY A 92 -12.27 4.44 -5.00
C GLY A 92 -13.76 4.76 -4.88
N TYR A 93 -14.28 4.83 -3.66
CA TYR A 93 -15.71 4.88 -3.36
C TYR A 93 -16.20 6.25 -2.98
N TYR A 94 -15.42 7.05 -2.25
CA TYR A 94 -15.88 8.36 -1.83
C TYR A 94 -15.89 9.35 -3.01
N PRO A 95 -16.90 10.22 -3.14
CA PRO A 95 -18.10 10.37 -2.30
C PRO A 95 -19.33 9.57 -2.77
N HIS A 96 -19.16 8.56 -3.62
CA HIS A 96 -20.27 7.93 -4.36
C HIS A 96 -20.85 6.66 -3.71
N CYS A 97 -20.06 5.92 -2.93
CA CYS A 97 -20.48 4.65 -2.33
C CYS A 97 -20.20 4.64 -0.84
N SER A 98 -21.05 3.96 -0.08
CA SER A 98 -20.84 3.76 1.35
C SER A 98 -19.81 2.66 1.60
N PHE A 99 -18.98 2.85 2.62
CA PHE A 99 -18.02 1.85 3.07
C PHE A 99 -17.61 2.11 4.52
N SER A 100 -16.97 1.12 5.13
CA SER A 100 -16.44 1.24 6.49
C SER A 100 -15.03 0.65 6.57
N VAL A 101 -14.19 1.32 7.34
CA VAL A 101 -12.84 0.85 7.67
C VAL A 101 -12.83 0.49 9.15
N PHE A 102 -12.34 -0.70 9.49
CA PHE A 102 -12.26 -1.17 10.87
C PHE A 102 -10.87 -1.70 11.19
N LEU A 103 -10.28 -1.17 12.26
CA LEU A 103 -8.98 -1.56 12.78
C LEU A 103 -9.19 -2.37 14.06
N ASP A 104 -9.21 -3.70 13.92
CA ASP A 104 -9.36 -4.64 15.04
C ASP A 104 -8.34 -4.40 16.15
N TYR A 105 -7.09 -4.04 15.78
CA TYR A 105 -5.96 -3.86 16.69
C TYR A 105 -6.20 -2.80 17.77
N VAL A 106 -6.92 -1.74 17.42
CA VAL A 106 -7.26 -0.62 18.34
C VAL A 106 -8.75 -0.53 18.62
N ASN A 107 -9.55 -1.49 18.15
CA ASN A 107 -11.00 -1.48 18.22
C ASN A 107 -11.60 -0.14 17.74
N PHE A 108 -11.18 0.31 16.56
CA PHE A 108 -11.63 1.57 15.96
C PHE A 108 -12.31 1.32 14.62
N GLY A 109 -13.38 2.05 14.33
CA GLY A 109 -14.04 2.01 13.04
C GLY A 109 -14.55 3.38 12.60
N MET A 110 -14.54 3.60 11.28
CA MET A 110 -15.14 4.78 10.65
C MET A 110 -15.95 4.32 9.45
N SER A 111 -17.11 4.95 9.25
CA SER A 111 -18.00 4.69 8.11
C SER A 111 -18.20 5.98 7.32
N TYR A 112 -18.44 5.82 6.03
CA TYR A 112 -18.59 6.89 5.07
C TYR A 112 -19.92 6.70 4.35
N ASP A 113 -20.70 7.77 4.23
CA ASP A 113 -21.98 7.76 3.53
C ASP A 113 -21.98 8.81 2.40
N PRO A 114 -22.43 8.47 1.18
CA PRO A 114 -22.57 9.45 0.10
C PRO A 114 -23.55 10.59 0.43
N CYS A 115 -24.43 10.42 1.42
CA CYS A 115 -25.38 11.44 1.86
C CYS A 115 -24.83 12.42 2.91
N ASP A 116 -23.56 12.31 3.30
CA ASP A 116 -22.94 13.28 4.22
C ASP A 116 -22.93 14.69 3.58
N GLU A 117 -23.34 15.72 4.32
CA GLU A 117 -23.41 17.10 3.80
C GLU A 117 -22.04 17.63 3.32
N ASP A 118 -20.95 17.08 3.87
CA ASP A 118 -19.56 17.41 3.50
C ASP A 118 -19.03 16.56 2.31
N ALA A 119 -19.88 15.73 1.67
CA ALA A 119 -19.50 14.82 0.58
C ALA A 119 -19.12 15.53 -0.73
N SER A 120 -19.57 16.77 -0.91
CA SER A 120 -19.60 17.45 -2.22
C SER A 120 -18.47 18.46 -2.46
N ASP A 121 -17.71 18.87 -1.44
CA ASP A 121 -16.85 20.07 -1.52
C ASP A 121 -15.32 19.78 -1.49
N GLY A 122 -14.92 18.51 -1.62
CA GLY A 122 -13.52 18.10 -1.65
C GLY A 122 -12.95 17.90 -3.06
N PRO A 123 -11.63 18.08 -3.28
CA PRO A 123 -10.98 17.64 -4.51
C PRO A 123 -11.15 16.12 -4.70
N GLU A 124 -11.20 15.66 -5.95
CA GLU A 124 -11.22 14.23 -6.25
C GLU A 124 -9.95 13.57 -5.70
N GLU A 125 -10.16 12.61 -4.80
CA GLU A 125 -9.10 11.84 -4.18
C GLU A 125 -8.69 10.66 -5.07
N SER A 126 -7.38 10.41 -5.12
CA SER A 126 -6.79 9.31 -5.89
C SER A 126 -5.56 8.79 -5.17
N VAL A 127 -5.37 7.47 -5.16
CA VAL A 127 -4.10 6.85 -4.78
C VAL A 127 -3.15 6.80 -5.97
N SER A 128 -1.85 6.91 -5.71
CA SER A 128 -0.85 6.65 -6.75
C SER A 128 -0.80 5.15 -7.09
N ALA A 129 -0.29 4.80 -8.27
CA ALA A 129 -0.12 3.39 -8.65
C ALA A 129 0.79 2.62 -7.67
N GLY A 130 1.77 3.30 -7.06
CA GLY A 130 2.64 2.69 -6.04
C GLY A 130 1.88 2.38 -4.76
N GLU A 131 1.17 3.37 -4.20
CA GLU A 131 0.33 3.19 -3.00
C GLU A 131 -0.73 2.09 -3.21
N TRP A 132 -1.31 2.02 -4.41
CA TRP A 132 -2.25 0.96 -4.76
C TRP A 132 -1.60 -0.42 -4.75
N VAL A 133 -0.38 -0.56 -5.31
CA VAL A 133 0.37 -1.83 -5.30
C VAL A 133 0.75 -2.22 -3.88
N ASP A 134 1.24 -1.29 -3.07
CA ASP A 134 1.64 -1.55 -1.68
C ASP A 134 0.43 -2.01 -0.85
N ALA A 135 -0.71 -1.31 -0.98
CA ALA A 135 -1.96 -1.70 -0.35
C ALA A 135 -2.44 -3.08 -0.80
N LEU A 136 -2.32 -3.40 -2.10
CA LEU A 136 -2.71 -4.72 -2.62
C LEU A 136 -1.82 -5.82 -2.05
N CYS A 137 -0.50 -5.60 -2.01
CA CYS A 137 0.46 -6.54 -1.43
C CYS A 137 0.11 -6.82 0.05
N LEU A 138 -0.18 -5.79 0.84
CA LEU A 138 -0.61 -5.97 2.23
C LEU A 138 -1.94 -6.72 2.33
N ALA A 139 -2.91 -6.39 1.47
CA ALA A 139 -4.19 -7.08 1.44
C ALA A 139 -4.05 -8.57 1.08
N VAL A 140 -3.15 -8.92 0.16
CA VAL A 140 -2.84 -10.33 -0.16
C VAL A 140 -2.15 -11.02 1.01
N LEU A 141 -1.12 -10.40 1.60
CA LEU A 141 -0.40 -10.96 2.75
C LEU A 141 -1.29 -11.19 3.97
N ALA A 142 -2.31 -10.33 4.15
CA ALA A 142 -3.28 -10.44 5.22
C ALA A 142 -4.48 -11.35 4.91
N ASP A 143 -4.56 -11.93 3.70
CA ASP A 143 -5.72 -12.68 3.20
C ASP A 143 -7.03 -11.85 3.22
N ARG A 144 -6.91 -10.59 2.82
CA ARG A 144 -7.99 -9.58 2.76
C ARG A 144 -8.29 -9.07 1.35
N ALA A 145 -7.50 -9.46 0.34
CA ALA A 145 -7.68 -8.99 -1.03
C ALA A 145 -9.11 -9.25 -1.56
N GLY A 146 -9.69 -10.43 -1.29
CA GLY A 146 -11.06 -10.74 -1.71
C GLY A 146 -12.13 -9.81 -1.11
N ARG A 147 -11.93 -9.35 0.14
CA ARG A 147 -12.86 -8.43 0.83
C ARG A 147 -12.88 -7.05 0.18
N HIS A 148 -11.72 -6.58 -0.27
CA HIS A 148 -11.51 -5.22 -0.76
C HIS A 148 -11.43 -5.12 -2.29
N GLY A 149 -11.57 -6.24 -3.00
CA GLY A 149 -11.27 -6.31 -4.44
C GLY A 149 -12.05 -5.32 -5.30
N GLU A 150 -13.31 -5.03 -4.96
CA GLU A 150 -14.09 -4.01 -5.66
C GLU A 150 -13.50 -2.60 -5.48
N ALA A 151 -13.10 -2.22 -4.25
CA ALA A 151 -12.47 -0.93 -3.97
C ALA A 151 -11.17 -0.77 -4.78
N PHE A 152 -10.35 -1.82 -4.84
CA PHE A 152 -9.13 -1.84 -5.64
C PHE A 152 -9.42 -1.63 -7.14
N ARG A 153 -10.45 -2.27 -7.69
CA ARG A 153 -10.85 -2.05 -9.11
C ARG A 153 -11.31 -0.63 -9.37
N PHE A 154 -12.16 -0.06 -8.51
CA PHE A 154 -12.64 1.31 -8.65
C PHE A 154 -11.50 2.34 -8.56
N ALA A 155 -10.64 2.22 -7.56
CA ALA A 155 -9.48 3.10 -7.40
C ALA A 155 -8.53 3.02 -8.59
N ARG A 156 -8.30 1.82 -9.14
CA ARG A 156 -7.42 1.60 -10.30
C ARG A 156 -7.88 2.38 -11.53
N ARG A 157 -9.19 2.40 -11.81
CA ARG A 157 -9.76 3.12 -12.97
C ARG A 157 -9.39 4.61 -12.97
N LYS A 158 -9.22 5.22 -11.78
CA LYS A 158 -8.88 6.65 -11.67
C LYS A 158 -7.45 6.99 -12.09
N PHE A 159 -6.52 6.03 -12.05
CA PHE A 159 -5.13 6.25 -12.45
C PHE A 159 -4.66 5.41 -13.65
N ALA A 160 -5.47 4.45 -14.11
CA ALA A 160 -5.09 3.50 -15.16
C ALA A 160 -4.50 4.18 -16.41
N ASP A 161 -5.19 5.19 -16.95
CA ASP A 161 -4.75 5.91 -18.15
C ASP A 161 -3.43 6.67 -17.95
N ARG A 162 -3.23 7.21 -16.74
CA ARG A 162 -2.03 7.99 -16.38
C ARG A 162 -0.83 7.10 -16.06
N ALA A 163 -1.08 5.84 -15.72
CA ALA A 163 -0.07 4.90 -15.27
C ALA A 163 0.46 4.01 -16.41
N VAL A 164 -0.12 4.09 -17.61
CA VAL A 164 0.36 3.39 -18.82
C VAL A 164 1.82 3.77 -19.11
N GLY A 165 2.67 2.76 -19.31
CA GLY A 165 4.10 2.95 -19.54
C GLY A 165 4.91 3.26 -18.28
N GLY A 166 4.27 3.49 -17.13
CA GLY A 166 4.88 3.61 -15.81
C GLY A 166 5.15 2.25 -15.16
N SER A 167 6.33 2.02 -14.55
CA SER A 167 6.64 0.72 -13.95
C SER A 167 5.63 0.27 -12.88
N ALA A 168 5.19 1.21 -12.03
CA ALA A 168 4.16 0.94 -11.02
C ALA A 168 2.78 0.69 -11.63
N GLY A 169 2.44 1.33 -12.75
CA GLY A 169 1.16 1.13 -13.45
C GLY A 169 1.05 -0.21 -14.17
N GLU A 170 2.14 -0.63 -14.82
CA GLU A 170 2.21 -1.96 -15.44
C GLU A 170 2.16 -3.05 -14.36
N LEU A 171 2.85 -2.86 -13.23
CA LEU A 171 2.77 -3.78 -12.08
C LEU A 171 1.36 -3.84 -11.50
N ALA A 172 0.70 -2.68 -11.28
CA ALA A 172 -0.68 -2.63 -10.81
C ALA A 172 -1.63 -3.39 -11.75
N THR A 173 -1.43 -3.27 -13.06
CA THR A 173 -2.22 -3.97 -14.08
C THR A 173 -2.01 -5.49 -14.01
N GLY A 174 -0.76 -5.95 -13.96
CA GLY A 174 -0.47 -7.37 -13.85
C GLY A 174 -0.99 -8.00 -12.56
N LEU A 175 -0.86 -7.30 -11.43
CA LEU A 175 -1.37 -7.77 -10.14
C LEU A 175 -2.91 -7.74 -10.08
N ALA A 176 -3.57 -6.74 -10.65
CA ALA A 176 -5.03 -6.71 -10.75
C ALA A 176 -5.57 -7.91 -11.54
N ALA A 177 -4.92 -8.25 -12.65
CA ALA A 177 -5.27 -9.42 -13.44
C ALA A 177 -5.08 -10.72 -12.65
N LEU A 178 -3.95 -10.87 -11.96
CA LEU A 178 -3.64 -12.07 -11.19
C LEU A 178 -4.53 -12.26 -9.96
N VAL A 179 -4.79 -11.19 -9.21
CA VAL A 179 -5.47 -11.25 -7.90
C VAL A 179 -6.98 -11.16 -8.06
N PHE A 180 -7.47 -10.40 -9.03
CA PHE A 180 -8.91 -10.10 -9.18
C PHE A 180 -9.53 -10.58 -10.49
N GLY A 181 -8.73 -11.17 -11.40
CA GLY A 181 -9.17 -11.44 -12.77
C GLY A 181 -9.49 -10.16 -13.55
N ASP A 182 -8.98 -9.00 -13.11
CA ASP A 182 -9.24 -7.71 -13.76
C ASP A 182 -8.13 -7.36 -14.75
N THR A 183 -8.35 -7.69 -16.02
CA THR A 183 -7.43 -7.41 -17.12
C THR A 183 -7.49 -5.97 -17.63
N GLY A 184 -8.48 -5.17 -17.18
CA GLY A 184 -8.74 -3.83 -17.71
C GLY A 184 -9.40 -3.78 -19.09
N ASP A 185 -9.84 -4.92 -19.62
CA ASP A 185 -10.67 -5.03 -20.82
C ASP A 185 -12.10 -5.39 -20.39
N ASP A 186 -13.12 -4.71 -20.93
CA ASP A 186 -14.55 -4.96 -20.68
C ASP A 186 -15.05 -6.23 -21.43
N GLY A 187 -14.14 -7.12 -21.82
CA GLY A 187 -14.42 -8.39 -22.48
C GLY A 187 -15.11 -9.43 -21.57
N GLU A 188 -15.39 -10.60 -22.14
CA GLU A 188 -16.18 -11.67 -21.54
C GLU A 188 -15.63 -12.09 -20.16
N HIS A 189 -16.43 -11.87 -19.10
CA HIS A 189 -16.07 -12.14 -17.71
C HIS A 189 -16.62 -13.50 -17.24
N PRO A 190 -15.85 -14.31 -16.50
CA PRO A 190 -14.45 -14.07 -16.10
C PRO A 190 -13.45 -14.40 -17.22
N PRO A 191 -12.33 -13.65 -17.32
CA PRO A 191 -11.23 -14.07 -18.20
C PRO A 191 -10.72 -15.44 -17.75
N GLY A 192 -10.49 -16.35 -18.69
CA GLY A 192 -9.84 -17.62 -18.37
C GLY A 192 -8.39 -17.40 -17.94
N ALA A 193 -7.81 -18.34 -17.18
CA ALA A 193 -6.42 -18.29 -16.69
C ALA A 193 -5.37 -17.95 -17.77
N ARG A 194 -5.66 -18.25 -19.04
CA ARG A 194 -4.82 -17.90 -20.20
C ARG A 194 -4.78 -16.39 -20.47
N ALA A 195 -5.89 -15.69 -20.29
CA ALA A 195 -5.97 -14.24 -20.47
C ALA A 195 -5.29 -13.49 -19.30
N GLU A 196 -5.42 -14.00 -18.08
CA GLU A 196 -4.68 -13.49 -16.92
C GLU A 196 -3.16 -13.62 -17.13
N LEU A 197 -2.69 -14.80 -17.54
CA LEU A 197 -1.26 -15.02 -17.86
C LEU A 197 -0.79 -14.11 -18.99
N ALA A 198 -1.59 -13.93 -20.04
CA ALA A 198 -1.23 -13.03 -21.15
C ALA A 198 -1.11 -11.57 -20.70
N ALA A 199 -1.96 -11.10 -19.78
CA ALA A 199 -1.87 -9.76 -19.22
C ALA A 199 -0.60 -9.58 -18.37
N VAL A 200 -0.26 -10.57 -17.54
CA VAL A 200 0.99 -10.58 -16.75
C VAL A 200 2.22 -10.58 -17.67
N ASP A 201 2.24 -11.44 -18.69
CA ASP A 201 3.34 -11.52 -19.66
C ASP A 201 3.52 -10.21 -20.43
N ALA A 202 2.42 -9.57 -20.84
CA ALA A 202 2.46 -8.28 -21.51
C ALA A 202 3.02 -7.16 -20.62
N ALA A 203 2.60 -7.10 -19.35
CA ALA A 203 3.13 -6.15 -18.38
C ALA A 203 4.64 -6.35 -18.14
N LEU A 204 5.07 -7.62 -17.97
CA LEU A 204 6.49 -7.96 -17.82
C LEU A 204 7.30 -7.62 -19.06
N ALA A 205 6.76 -7.82 -20.26
CA ALA A 205 7.44 -7.46 -21.51
C ALA A 205 7.69 -5.94 -21.61
N ARG A 206 6.70 -5.11 -21.23
CA ARG A 206 6.84 -3.65 -21.21
C ARG A 206 7.85 -3.18 -20.17
N LEU A 207 7.84 -3.78 -18.98
CA LEU A 207 8.84 -3.50 -17.93
C LEU A 207 10.27 -3.81 -18.41
N ARG A 208 10.46 -4.96 -19.07
CA ARG A 208 11.77 -5.37 -19.61
C ARG A 208 12.23 -4.45 -20.74
N ALA A 209 11.35 -4.10 -21.68
CA ALA A 209 11.66 -3.18 -22.76
C ALA A 209 12.13 -1.82 -22.20
N ARG A 210 11.41 -1.31 -21.19
CA ARG A 210 11.78 -0.05 -20.54
C ARG A 210 13.12 -0.13 -19.79
N ALA A 211 13.38 -1.20 -19.03
CA ALA A 211 14.66 -1.38 -18.34
C ALA A 211 15.85 -1.39 -19.31
N GLN A 212 15.66 -1.92 -20.52
CA GLN A 212 16.67 -1.88 -21.59
C GLN A 212 16.84 -0.50 -22.21
N GLU A 213 15.78 0.31 -22.26
CA GLU A 213 15.81 1.67 -22.83
C GLU A 213 16.32 2.74 -21.83
N SER A 214 16.00 2.62 -20.54
CA SER A 214 16.35 3.63 -19.53
C SER A 214 17.62 3.35 -18.75
N GLY A 215 18.07 2.08 -18.66
CA GLY A 215 19.22 1.69 -17.83
C GLY A 215 19.01 1.87 -16.32
N GLU A 216 17.80 2.24 -15.89
CA GLU A 216 17.42 2.36 -14.47
C GLU A 216 16.93 1.00 -13.96
N ASP A 217 17.56 0.51 -12.89
CA ASP A 217 17.16 -0.72 -12.22
C ASP A 217 15.83 -0.50 -11.49
N LEU A 218 14.94 -1.49 -11.52
CA LEU A 218 13.53 -1.39 -11.11
C LEU A 218 13.34 -1.07 -9.62
N LEU A 219 14.41 -1.08 -8.82
CA LEU A 219 14.41 -0.94 -7.36
C LEU A 219 15.11 0.35 -6.87
N ASP A 220 15.64 1.19 -7.77
CA ASP A 220 16.53 2.30 -7.40
C ASP A 220 15.84 3.52 -6.74
N ARG A 221 14.54 3.38 -6.42
CA ARG A 221 13.77 4.38 -5.67
C ARG A 221 13.88 4.22 -4.15
N ALA A 222 14.27 3.04 -3.66
CA ALA A 222 14.47 2.79 -2.22
C ALA A 222 15.67 3.56 -1.62
N ALA A 223 16.58 4.09 -2.46
CA ALA A 223 17.80 4.76 -2.01
C ALA A 223 17.70 6.29 -1.86
N ARG A 224 16.55 6.92 -2.16
CA ARG A 224 16.43 8.40 -2.17
C ARG A 224 15.64 9.02 -1.02
N CYS A 225 15.54 8.34 0.11
CA CYS A 225 15.07 8.95 1.37
C CYS A 225 16.16 8.83 2.45
N GLY A 226 17.19 9.65 2.31
CA GLY A 226 18.11 10.02 3.39
C GLY A 226 18.11 11.55 3.53
N PRO A 227 18.05 12.11 4.74
CA PRO A 227 17.94 13.56 4.93
C PRO A 227 19.18 14.26 4.36
N ALA A 228 18.96 15.21 3.45
CA ALA A 228 19.98 16.16 3.03
C ALA A 228 20.36 17.03 4.24
N HIS A 229 21.46 16.68 4.89
CA HIS A 229 22.10 17.53 5.89
C HIS A 229 22.87 18.63 5.12
N PRO A 230 22.55 19.92 5.28
CA PRO A 230 23.42 20.96 4.74
C PRO A 230 24.70 21.00 5.58
N ALA A 231 25.83 20.73 4.91
CA ALA A 231 27.16 20.98 5.45
C ALA A 231 27.53 22.46 5.26
N GLY A 232 27.55 23.19 6.38
CA GLY A 232 28.57 24.17 6.77
C GLY A 232 28.80 25.45 5.95
N ALA A 233 28.82 26.59 6.64
CA ALA A 233 30.05 27.39 6.79
C ALA A 233 29.85 28.49 7.85
N GLY A 234 30.72 28.48 8.86
CA GLY A 234 30.99 29.64 9.70
C GLY A 234 31.89 30.64 8.97
N GLY A 235 31.77 31.90 9.39
CA GLY A 235 32.49 33.07 8.90
C GLY A 235 31.73 34.32 9.32
#